data_AF-A0A956DSG3-F1
#
_entry.id   AF-A0A956DSG3-F1
#
_cell.length_a   1.000
_cell.length_b   1.000
_cell.length_c   1.000
_cell.angle_alpha   90.00
_cell.angle_beta   90.00
_cell.angle_gamma   90.00
#
_symmetry.space_group_name_H-M   'P 1'
#
loop_
_entity.id
_entity.type
_entity.pdbx_description
1 polymer ?
#
loop_
_entity_poly.entity_id
_entity_poly.type
_entity_poly.pdbx_seq_one_letter_code
_entity_poly.pdbx_strand_id
1 'polypeptide(L)'
;MGALLAASGLPMLFDQSQQGGYNVWGATQTLRLTFPTGFDVVAAGDRIVDMDDGTSHYSEWVVPGFHSVAQPPLMFGDYAEHPVAGSAPPTTVFRASNAPTWGEDMASWMPSILAFLAEQTGATLPYDTLSIVKLPGGWIFPGTVGYGTVYLSDDYGGPSAHYFEETLAHETSHSWWGVMVGPTDYPTTRWLVEGL
;
A
#
# COMPACT_ATOMS: atom_id res chain seq x y z
N MET A 1 6.59 9.49 -21.09
CA MET A 1 6.20 10.22 -19.86
C MET A 1 4.80 9.74 -19.49
N GLY A 2 4.68 8.79 -18.58
CA GLY A 2 3.39 8.44 -17.99
C GLY A 2 3.02 9.55 -17.04
N ALA A 3 2.08 10.40 -17.44
CA ALA A 3 1.48 11.35 -16.52
C ALA A 3 0.59 10.55 -15.58
N LEU A 4 1.01 10.35 -14.33
CA LEU A 4 0.06 10.23 -13.24
C LEU A 4 -0.88 11.42 -13.38
N LEU A 5 -2.14 11.16 -13.76
CA LEU A 5 -3.12 12.21 -13.98
C LEU A 5 -3.24 13.00 -12.68
N ALA A 6 -2.69 14.22 -12.69
CA ALA A 6 -2.84 15.20 -11.64
C ALA A 6 -4.29 15.69 -11.58
N ALA A 7 -5.23 14.82 -11.14
CA ALA A 7 -6.62 15.16 -10.81
C ALA A 7 -7.47 13.97 -10.27
N SER A 8 -6.95 12.76 -10.03
CA SER A 8 -7.77 11.70 -9.41
C SER A 8 -7.74 11.81 -7.88
N GLY A 9 -8.49 12.78 -7.34
CA GLY A 9 -8.89 12.70 -5.94
C GLY A 9 -9.93 11.58 -5.82
N LEU A 10 -9.52 10.42 -5.30
CA LEU A 10 -10.49 9.44 -4.78
C LEU A 10 -11.38 10.13 -3.73
N PRO A 11 -12.61 9.64 -3.48
CA PRO A 11 -13.40 10.17 -2.39
C PRO A 11 -12.63 9.98 -1.08
N MET A 12 -12.15 11.09 -0.51
CA MET A 12 -11.65 11.10 0.85
C MET A 12 -12.85 10.84 1.76
N LEU A 13 -12.80 9.72 2.49
CA LEU A 13 -13.80 9.39 3.49
C LEU A 13 -13.40 10.03 4.81
N PHE A 14 -14.35 10.70 5.45
CA PHE A 14 -14.17 11.35 6.74
C PHE A 14 -15.24 10.86 7.70
N ASP A 15 -14.82 10.47 8.90
CA ASP A 15 -15.73 10.29 10.03
C ASP A 15 -15.80 11.59 10.83
N GLN A 16 -16.89 12.35 10.67
CA GLN A 16 -17.08 13.62 11.38
C GLN A 16 -17.21 13.45 12.90
N SER A 17 -17.44 12.24 13.40
CA SER A 17 -17.48 11.97 14.84
C SER A 17 -16.09 11.93 15.49
N GLN A 18 -15.04 11.87 14.67
CA GLN A 18 -13.63 11.82 15.09
C GLN A 18 -12.96 13.17 14.81
N GLN A 19 -12.38 13.83 15.81
CA GLN A 19 -11.60 15.06 15.59
C GLN A 19 -10.35 14.75 14.74
N GLY A 20 -10.34 15.24 13.49
CA GLY A 20 -9.27 14.95 12.53
C GLY A 20 -9.37 13.57 11.85
N GLY A 21 -10.54 12.94 11.90
CA GLY A 21 -10.74 11.53 11.53
C GLY A 21 -10.68 11.23 10.04
N TYR A 22 -9.51 10.82 9.58
CA TYR A 22 -9.36 9.97 8.39
C TYR A 22 -9.71 8.50 8.66
N ASN A 23 -9.98 8.16 9.92
CA ASN A 23 -10.21 6.79 10.38
C ASN A 23 -11.69 6.46 10.21
N VAL A 24 -12.02 5.61 9.25
CA VAL A 24 -13.39 5.14 9.02
C VAL A 24 -13.59 3.82 9.74
N TRP A 25 -13.68 3.88 11.07
CA TRP A 25 -13.85 2.69 11.89
C TRP A 25 -15.17 1.97 11.56
N GLY A 26 -15.11 0.67 11.33
CA GLY A 26 -16.29 -0.19 11.20
C GLY A 26 -16.91 -0.24 9.79
N ALA A 27 -16.43 0.54 8.81
CA ALA A 27 -16.99 0.53 7.46
C ALA A 27 -16.21 -0.41 6.54
N THR A 28 -16.89 -1.43 6.01
CA THR A 28 -16.38 -2.17 4.85
C THR A 28 -16.44 -1.26 3.62
N GLN A 29 -15.34 -1.17 2.89
CA GLN A 29 -15.24 -0.33 1.70
C GLN A 29 -15.08 -1.23 0.47
N THR A 30 -15.80 -0.89 -0.60
CA THR A 30 -15.70 -1.58 -1.88
C THR A 30 -15.40 -0.56 -2.96
N LEU A 31 -14.27 -0.72 -3.63
CA LEU A 31 -13.86 0.10 -4.75
C LEU A 31 -14.05 -0.68 -6.04
N ARG A 32 -14.86 -0.14 -6.95
CA ARG A 32 -15.08 -0.68 -8.29
C ARG A 32 -14.49 0.26 -9.32
N LEU A 33 -13.70 -0.29 -10.22
CA LEU A 33 -12.98 0.46 -11.24
C LEU A 33 -13.21 -0.17 -12.60
N THR A 34 -13.37 0.69 -13.59
CA THR A 34 -13.42 0.31 -15.00
C THR A 34 -12.48 1.21 -15.76
N PHE A 35 -11.57 0.61 -16.51
CA PHE A 35 -10.49 1.32 -17.19
C PHE A 35 -10.15 0.64 -18.53
N PRO A 36 -9.43 1.31 -19.45
CA PRO A 36 -9.06 0.69 -20.72
C PRO A 36 -8.15 -0.53 -20.53
N THR A 37 -8.27 -1.53 -21.41
CA THR A 37 -7.34 -2.67 -21.45
C THR A 37 -5.90 -2.24 -21.66
N GLY A 38 -4.95 -3.00 -21.10
CA GLY A 38 -3.52 -2.71 -21.21
C GLY A 38 -3.00 -1.68 -20.21
N PHE A 39 -3.84 -1.28 -19.24
CA PHE A 39 -3.42 -0.59 -18.03
C PHE A 39 -3.71 -1.50 -16.84
N ASP A 40 -2.88 -1.38 -15.81
CA ASP A 40 -3.10 -2.03 -14.52
C ASP A 40 -3.49 -1.00 -13.46
N VAL A 41 -4.11 -1.52 -12.40
CA VAL A 41 -4.45 -0.74 -11.22
C VAL A 41 -4.00 -1.45 -9.95
N VAL A 42 -3.41 -0.69 -9.04
CA VAL A 42 -3.14 -1.13 -7.66
C VAL A 42 -3.90 -0.21 -6.72
N ALA A 43 -4.70 -0.81 -5.84
CA ALA A 43 -5.50 -0.11 -4.85
C ALA A 43 -5.38 -0.83 -3.50
N ALA A 44 -5.69 -0.12 -2.41
CA ALA A 44 -5.84 -0.78 -1.12
C ALA A 44 -7.04 -1.73 -1.09
N GLY A 45 -6.87 -2.83 -0.37
CA GLY A 45 -7.86 -3.89 -0.26
C GLY A 45 -7.42 -5.19 -0.91
N ASP A 46 -8.22 -6.23 -0.67
CA ASP A 46 -8.11 -7.49 -1.39
C ASP A 46 -8.84 -7.36 -2.74
N ARG A 47 -8.18 -7.72 -3.83
CA ARG A 47 -8.79 -7.76 -5.17
C ARG A 47 -9.69 -9.00 -5.28
N ILE A 48 -11.00 -8.77 -5.30
CA ILE A 48 -12.01 -9.85 -5.31
C ILE A 48 -12.59 -10.10 -6.71
N VAL A 49 -12.44 -9.16 -7.64
CA VAL A 49 -12.83 -9.34 -9.05
C VAL A 49 -11.77 -8.73 -9.95
N ASP A 50 -11.46 -9.43 -11.04
CA ASP A 50 -10.51 -9.01 -12.07
C ASP A 50 -10.98 -9.58 -13.42
N MET A 51 -11.44 -8.70 -14.33
CA MET A 51 -12.04 -9.11 -15.60
C MET A 51 -11.63 -8.19 -16.75
N ASP A 52 -11.22 -8.77 -17.88
CA ASP A 52 -10.91 -8.05 -19.12
C ASP A 52 -11.85 -8.57 -20.24
N ASP A 53 -12.58 -7.67 -20.90
CA ASP A 53 -13.49 -7.98 -22.00
C ASP A 53 -12.92 -7.70 -23.41
N GLY A 54 -11.64 -7.32 -23.50
CA GLY A 54 -10.94 -6.94 -24.72
C GLY A 54 -11.09 -5.46 -25.10
N THR A 55 -11.95 -4.70 -24.40
CA THR A 55 -12.14 -3.25 -24.58
C THR A 55 -12.01 -2.47 -23.28
N SER A 56 -12.43 -3.07 -22.17
CA SER A 56 -12.31 -2.54 -20.82
C SER A 56 -11.87 -3.64 -19.85
N HIS A 57 -11.17 -3.19 -18.82
CA HIS A 57 -10.79 -3.97 -17.67
C HIS A 57 -11.58 -3.46 -16.46
N TYR A 58 -12.21 -4.38 -15.76
CA TYR A 58 -12.95 -4.18 -14.52
C TYR A 58 -12.22 -4.83 -13.35
N SER A 59 -12.06 -4.10 -12.24
CA SER A 59 -11.56 -4.65 -10.99
C SER A 59 -12.39 -4.21 -9.78
N GLU A 60 -12.57 -5.09 -8.80
CA GLU A 60 -13.22 -4.79 -7.52
C GLU A 60 -12.29 -5.13 -6.36
N TRP A 61 -12.16 -4.17 -5.44
CA TRP A 61 -11.27 -4.23 -4.28
C TRP A 61 -12.08 -4.02 -3.01
N VAL A 62 -11.79 -4.81 -1.97
CA VAL A 62 -12.50 -4.74 -0.69
C VAL A 62 -11.54 -4.48 0.45
N VAL A 63 -11.87 -3.50 1.27
CA VAL A 63 -11.23 -3.29 2.57
C VAL A 63 -12.25 -3.65 3.67
N PRO A 64 -11.97 -4.64 4.54
CA PRO A 64 -12.90 -5.03 5.59
C PRO A 64 -13.02 -3.95 6.68
N GLY A 65 -14.13 -3.95 7.42
CA GLY A 65 -14.50 -2.87 8.34
C GLY A 65 -13.58 -2.58 9.54
N PHE A 66 -12.46 -3.28 9.72
CA PHE A 66 -11.52 -3.04 10.83
C PHE A 66 -10.17 -2.55 10.29
N HIS A 67 -10.10 -1.28 9.90
CA HIS A 67 -8.85 -0.62 9.53
C HIS A 67 -8.91 0.86 9.92
N SER A 68 -7.74 1.47 10.09
CA SER A 68 -7.61 2.79 10.72
C SER A 68 -6.83 3.80 9.88
N VAL A 69 -6.78 3.64 8.56
CA VAL A 69 -6.09 4.57 7.66
C VAL A 69 -7.06 5.23 6.70
N ALA A 70 -6.74 6.48 6.36
CA ALA A 70 -7.22 7.13 5.15
C ALA A 70 -7.01 6.19 3.94
N GLN A 71 -7.92 6.21 2.98
CA GLN A 71 -7.71 5.48 1.73
C GLN A 71 -6.37 5.92 1.08
N PRO A 72 -5.37 5.03 0.94
CA PRO A 72 -4.11 5.38 0.29
C PRO A 72 -4.34 5.63 -1.21
N PRO A 73 -3.34 6.21 -1.91
CA PRO A 73 -3.46 6.52 -3.33
C PRO A 73 -3.78 5.28 -4.18
N LEU A 74 -4.63 5.48 -5.19
CA LEU A 74 -4.81 4.54 -6.28
C LEU A 74 -3.73 4.77 -7.34
N MET A 75 -3.10 3.69 -7.79
CA MET A 75 -2.05 3.72 -8.79
C MET A 75 -2.55 3.12 -10.08
N PHE A 76 -2.49 3.90 -11.16
CA PHE A 76 -2.95 3.52 -12.49
C PHE A 76 -1.81 3.67 -13.50
N GLY A 77 -1.52 2.62 -14.28
CA GLY A 77 -0.42 2.68 -15.23
C GLY A 77 0.06 1.32 -15.74
N ASP A 78 1.18 1.35 -16.45
CA ASP A 78 1.94 0.17 -16.88
C ASP A 78 2.98 -0.14 -15.80
N TYR A 79 2.81 -1.28 -15.14
CA TYR A 79 3.63 -1.73 -14.03
C TYR A 79 4.34 -3.05 -14.34
N ALA A 80 5.61 -3.12 -13.93
CA ALA A 80 6.32 -4.37 -13.84
C ALA A 80 6.08 -4.97 -12.45
N GLU A 81 5.69 -6.24 -12.42
CA GLU A 81 5.46 -7.03 -11.21
C GLU A 81 6.69 -7.88 -10.86
N HIS A 82 7.01 -7.94 -9.58
CA HIS A 82 8.07 -8.77 -9.02
C HIS A 82 7.50 -9.59 -7.86
N PRO A 83 7.11 -10.85 -8.09
CA PRO A 83 6.59 -11.71 -7.03
C PRO A 83 7.65 -11.97 -5.96
N VAL A 84 7.26 -11.91 -4.69
CA VAL A 84 8.14 -12.23 -3.56
C VAL A 84 8.00 -13.71 -3.22
N ALA A 85 9.00 -14.51 -3.57
CA ALA A 85 8.98 -15.94 -3.35
C ALA A 85 8.89 -16.31 -1.86
N GLY A 86 7.98 -17.23 -1.52
CA GLY A 86 7.83 -17.76 -0.16
C GLY A 86 7.28 -16.77 0.87
N SER A 87 6.73 -15.64 0.44
CA SER A 87 6.11 -14.66 1.34
C SER A 87 4.73 -15.10 1.85
N ALA A 88 4.42 -14.71 3.08
CA ALA A 88 3.11 -14.86 3.69
C ALA A 88 2.72 -13.53 4.38
N PRO A 89 1.68 -12.82 3.88
CA PRO A 89 0.83 -13.16 2.74
C PRO A 89 1.59 -13.13 1.40
N PRO A 90 1.03 -13.75 0.33
CA PRO A 90 1.56 -13.60 -1.02
C PRO A 90 1.80 -12.13 -1.36
N THR A 91 3.07 -11.80 -1.61
CA THR A 91 3.50 -10.42 -1.79
C THR A 91 3.99 -10.19 -3.21
N THR A 92 3.66 -9.03 -3.80
CA THR A 92 4.17 -8.60 -5.12
C THR A 92 4.65 -7.16 -5.03
N VAL A 93 5.84 -6.91 -5.59
CA VAL A 93 6.38 -5.56 -5.74
C VAL A 93 6.01 -5.02 -7.12
N PHE A 94 5.33 -3.89 -7.15
CA PHE A 94 4.95 -3.15 -8.34
C PHE A 94 5.86 -1.95 -8.51
N ARG A 95 6.36 -1.75 -9.73
CA ARG A 95 7.06 -0.52 -10.13
C ARG A 95 6.60 -0.09 -11.50
N ALA A 96 6.59 1.21 -11.79
CA ALA A 96 6.36 1.65 -13.16
C ALA A 96 7.40 0.98 -14.10
N SER A 97 6.95 0.46 -15.23
CA SER A 97 7.80 -0.34 -16.14
C SER A 97 9.04 0.41 -16.61
N ASN A 98 8.98 1.74 -16.65
CA ASN A 98 10.08 2.64 -17.03
C ASN A 98 10.93 3.17 -15.85
N ALA A 99 10.65 2.78 -14.60
CA ALA A 99 11.36 3.25 -13.41
C ALA A 99 12.68 2.48 -13.15
N PRO A 100 13.64 3.05 -12.39
CA PRO A 100 14.88 2.38 -12.01
C PRO A 100 14.66 1.05 -11.28
N THR A 101 15.63 0.14 -11.41
CA THR A 101 15.66 -1.21 -10.86
C THR A 101 15.89 -1.22 -9.34
N TRP A 102 14.84 -0.91 -8.57
CA TRP A 102 14.79 -1.22 -7.13
C TRP A 102 13.74 -2.29 -6.81
N GLY A 103 12.85 -2.63 -7.76
CA GLY A 103 11.80 -3.61 -7.51
C GLY A 103 12.32 -5.00 -7.14
N GLU A 104 13.44 -5.41 -7.74
CA GLU A 104 14.11 -6.68 -7.44
C GLU A 104 14.73 -6.66 -6.03
N ASP A 105 15.42 -5.58 -5.67
CA ASP A 105 16.00 -5.41 -4.34
C ASP A 105 14.92 -5.39 -3.26
N MET A 106 13.86 -4.59 -3.45
CA MET A 106 12.70 -4.56 -2.54
C MET A 106 12.11 -5.96 -2.38
N ALA A 107 11.89 -6.68 -3.49
CA ALA A 107 11.35 -8.03 -3.45
C ALA A 107 12.28 -9.00 -2.69
N SER A 108 13.59 -8.81 -2.76
CA SER A 108 14.57 -9.62 -2.03
C SER A 108 14.58 -9.37 -0.52
N TRP A 109 14.22 -8.17 -0.07
CA TRP A 109 14.18 -7.79 1.35
C TRP A 109 12.90 -8.21 2.05
N MET A 110 11.77 -8.21 1.34
CA MET A 110 10.45 -8.48 1.91
C MET A 110 10.33 -9.79 2.72
N PRO A 111 10.92 -10.93 2.32
CA PRO A 111 10.82 -12.16 3.13
C PRO A 111 11.37 -11.99 4.55
N SER A 112 12.50 -11.30 4.69
CA SER A 112 13.13 -11.03 6.00
C SER A 112 12.28 -10.06 6.83
N ILE A 113 11.76 -9.00 6.20
CA ILE A 113 10.89 -8.02 6.85
C ILE A 113 9.62 -8.69 7.38
N LEU A 114 8.93 -9.48 6.54
CA LEU A 114 7.70 -10.16 6.90
C LEU A 114 7.93 -11.22 7.98
N ALA A 115 9.04 -11.96 7.92
CA ALA A 115 9.41 -12.93 8.94
C ALA A 115 9.64 -12.25 10.30
N PHE A 116 10.37 -11.13 10.31
CA PHE A 116 10.60 -10.35 11.53
C PHE A 116 9.28 -9.85 12.13
N LEU A 117 8.40 -9.25 11.31
CA LEU A 117 7.10 -8.77 11.79
C LEU A 117 6.23 -9.92 12.33
N ALA A 118 6.25 -11.08 11.69
CA ALA A 118 5.52 -12.25 12.15
C ALA A 118 6.07 -12.79 13.49
N GLU A 119 7.38 -12.74 13.69
CA GLU A 119 8.00 -13.08 14.98
C GLU A 119 7.56 -12.11 16.09
N GLN A 120 7.57 -10.79 15.82
CA GLN A 120 7.21 -9.78 16.82
C GLN A 120 5.74 -9.82 17.22
N THR A 121 4.86 -10.12 16.27
CA THR A 121 3.40 -10.10 16.49
C THR A 121 2.82 -11.47 16.81
N GLY A 122 3.58 -12.54 16.57
CA GLY A 122 3.12 -13.93 16.70
C GLY A 122 2.17 -14.37 15.59
N ALA A 123 1.98 -13.58 14.53
CA ALA A 123 1.08 -13.88 13.42
C ALA A 123 1.57 -13.25 12.10
N THR A 124 1.20 -13.84 10.97
CA THR A 124 1.38 -13.20 9.65
C THR A 124 0.40 -12.04 9.47
N LEU A 125 0.71 -11.12 8.56
CA LEU A 125 -0.21 -10.03 8.21
C LEU A 125 -1.56 -10.60 7.73
N PRO A 126 -2.71 -10.02 8.15
CA PRO A 126 -4.03 -10.56 7.90
C PRO A 126 -4.61 -10.05 6.56
N TYR A 127 -3.87 -10.22 5.48
CA TYR A 127 -4.26 -9.84 4.12
C TYR A 127 -4.26 -11.08 3.22
N ASP A 128 -5.12 -11.12 2.19
CA ASP A 128 -5.03 -12.20 1.19
C ASP A 128 -3.80 -12.01 0.31
N THR A 129 -3.45 -10.76 0.03
CA THR A 129 -2.25 -10.36 -0.71
C THR A 129 -1.66 -9.07 -0.14
N LEU A 130 -0.35 -8.89 -0.29
CA LEU A 130 0.33 -7.63 0.01
C LEU A 130 0.98 -7.06 -1.25
N SER A 131 0.63 -5.83 -1.58
CA SER A 131 1.20 -5.11 -2.72
C SER A 131 2.19 -4.06 -2.22
N ILE A 132 3.44 -4.13 -2.66
CA ILE A 132 4.46 -3.12 -2.38
C ILE A 132 4.62 -2.28 -3.63
N VAL A 133 4.34 -0.99 -3.55
CA VAL A 133 4.30 -0.09 -4.71
C VAL A 133 5.42 0.91 -4.63
N LYS A 134 6.32 0.85 -5.59
CA LYS A 134 7.36 1.84 -5.76
C LYS A 134 6.78 3.09 -6.46
N LEU A 135 6.85 4.22 -5.76
CA LEU A 135 6.43 5.53 -6.26
C LEU A 135 7.62 6.30 -6.87
N PRO A 136 7.38 7.14 -7.88
CA PRO A 136 8.41 8.04 -8.39
C PRO A 136 8.76 9.11 -7.35
N GLY A 137 9.98 9.65 -7.44
CA GLY A 137 10.42 10.76 -6.59
C GLY A 137 9.61 12.03 -6.80
N GLY A 138 9.54 12.88 -5.78
CA GLY A 138 8.72 14.09 -5.75
C GLY A 138 7.24 13.83 -5.45
N TRP A 139 6.88 12.63 -5.00
CA TRP A 139 5.54 12.34 -4.50
C TRP A 139 5.30 13.04 -3.15
N ILE A 140 4.05 13.38 -2.86
CA ILE A 140 3.67 14.17 -1.68
C ILE A 140 3.93 13.39 -0.37
N PHE A 141 3.83 12.07 -0.43
CA PHE A 141 4.08 11.18 0.70
C PHE A 141 5.29 10.30 0.39
N PRO A 142 6.43 10.49 1.07
CA PRO A 142 7.63 9.74 0.74
C PRO A 142 7.43 8.24 1.03
N GLY A 143 6.58 7.89 2.00
CA GLY A 143 6.12 6.55 2.31
C GLY A 143 4.71 6.60 2.88
N THR A 144 3.90 5.58 2.62
CA THR A 144 2.60 5.42 3.27
C THR A 144 2.11 3.97 3.15
N VAL A 145 1.21 3.57 4.04
CA VAL A 145 0.60 2.24 4.03
C VAL A 145 -0.91 2.38 3.95
N GLY A 146 -1.58 1.39 3.38
CA GLY A 146 -2.98 1.12 3.68
C GLY A 146 -3.25 -0.37 3.71
N TYR A 147 -4.52 -0.75 3.71
CA TYR A 147 -4.88 -2.16 3.82
C TYR A 147 -4.34 -2.95 2.62
N GLY A 148 -3.50 -3.96 2.88
CA GLY A 148 -2.87 -4.80 1.85
C GLY A 148 -1.92 -4.07 0.90
N THR A 149 -1.54 -2.82 1.17
CA THR A 149 -0.70 -2.01 0.27
C THR A 149 0.34 -1.18 1.04
N VAL A 150 1.58 -1.18 0.58
CA VAL A 150 2.66 -0.32 1.07
C VAL A 150 3.17 0.49 -0.11
N TYR A 151 3.38 1.79 0.07
CA TYR A 151 3.87 2.69 -0.96
C TYR A 151 5.17 3.33 -0.51
N LEU A 152 6.18 3.33 -1.38
CA LEU A 152 7.49 3.91 -1.06
C LEU A 152 8.06 4.68 -2.24
N SER A 153 8.35 5.96 -2.03
CA SER A 153 8.94 6.87 -3.02
C SER A 153 10.42 6.62 -3.24
N ASP A 154 10.87 6.74 -4.48
CA ASP A 154 12.28 6.80 -4.88
C ASP A 154 13.08 7.87 -4.11
N ASP A 155 12.42 8.86 -3.50
CA ASP A 155 13.08 9.87 -2.66
C ASP A 155 13.85 9.25 -1.48
N TYR A 156 13.39 8.10 -0.96
CA TYR A 156 14.11 7.36 0.10
C TYR A 156 15.30 6.54 -0.43
N GLY A 157 15.39 6.29 -1.74
CA GLY A 157 16.49 5.54 -2.35
C GLY A 157 17.77 6.36 -2.53
N GLY A 158 17.67 7.70 -2.47
CA GLY A 158 18.79 8.63 -2.69
C GLY A 158 19.96 8.46 -1.70
N PRO A 159 19.71 8.34 -0.38
CA PRO A 159 20.79 8.24 0.61
C PRO A 159 21.59 6.92 0.58
N SER A 160 20.92 5.75 0.47
CA SER A 160 21.55 4.44 0.28
C SER A 160 20.51 3.32 0.11
N ALA A 161 20.93 2.16 -0.41
CA ALA A 161 20.10 0.95 -0.42
C ALA A 161 19.65 0.51 0.98
N HIS A 162 20.54 0.62 1.98
CA HIS A 162 20.24 0.21 3.35
C HIS A 162 19.17 1.09 3.99
N TYR A 163 19.25 2.40 3.76
CA TYR A 163 18.22 3.33 4.23
C TYR A 163 16.87 3.09 3.54
N PHE A 164 16.90 2.70 2.27
CA PHE A 164 15.69 2.35 1.52
C PHE A 164 15.04 1.08 2.04
N GLU A 165 15.84 0.04 2.34
CA GLU A 165 15.39 -1.19 2.99
C GLU A 165 14.80 -0.92 4.37
N GLU A 166 15.50 -0.13 5.21
CA GLU A 166 15.02 0.26 6.54
C GLU A 166 13.68 0.98 6.45
N THR A 167 13.53 1.91 5.51
CA THR A 167 12.27 2.63 5.32
C THR A 167 11.17 1.72 4.79
N LEU A 168 11.47 0.78 3.89
CA LEU A 168 10.50 -0.22 3.47
C LEU A 168 10.02 -1.06 4.65
N ALA A 169 10.92 -1.46 5.55
CA ALA A 169 10.58 -2.18 6.75
C ALA A 169 9.69 -1.35 7.69
N HIS A 170 10.01 -0.06 7.87
CA HIS A 170 9.20 0.92 8.61
C HIS A 170 7.78 1.04 8.03
N GLU A 171 7.64 1.31 6.73
CA GLU A 171 6.31 1.45 6.13
C GLU A 171 5.52 0.13 6.15
N THR A 172 6.22 -1.01 6.09
CA THR A 172 5.57 -2.32 6.21
C THR A 172 5.11 -2.60 7.64
N SER A 173 5.84 -2.16 8.68
CA SER A 173 5.43 -2.34 10.08
C SER A 173 4.11 -1.62 10.36
N HIS A 174 3.85 -0.50 9.67
CA HIS A 174 2.59 0.20 9.80
C HIS A 174 1.35 -0.62 9.39
N SER A 175 1.55 -1.72 8.65
CA SER A 175 0.47 -2.69 8.41
C SER A 175 -0.10 -3.27 9.71
N TRP A 176 0.72 -3.51 10.73
CA TRP A 176 0.22 -3.87 12.05
C TRP A 176 -0.17 -2.62 12.84
N TRP A 177 0.75 -1.67 12.94
CA TRP A 177 0.63 -0.48 13.78
C TRP A 177 0.25 0.73 12.92
N GLY A 178 -1.02 1.10 12.90
CA GLY A 178 -1.52 2.18 12.06
C GLY A 178 -2.60 1.71 11.09
N VAL A 179 -2.51 0.50 10.52
CA VAL A 179 -3.62 -0.09 9.74
C VAL A 179 -4.52 -0.94 10.62
N MET A 180 -4.01 -2.07 11.12
CA MET A 180 -4.80 -3.02 11.91
C MET A 180 -5.05 -2.52 13.33
N VAL A 181 -4.04 -1.91 13.94
CA VAL A 181 -4.13 -1.31 15.28
C VAL A 181 -3.85 0.17 15.16
N GLY A 182 -4.92 0.95 15.08
CA GLY A 182 -4.87 2.40 14.94
C GLY A 182 -4.98 3.16 16.26
N PRO A 183 -4.48 4.41 16.29
CA PRO A 183 -4.68 5.30 17.41
C PRO A 183 -6.13 5.77 17.45
N THR A 184 -6.73 5.75 18.64
CA THR A 184 -8.07 6.33 18.89
C THR A 184 -8.01 7.85 19.03
N ASP A 185 -6.86 8.39 19.45
CA ASP A 185 -6.56 9.82 19.52
C ASP A 185 -5.24 10.09 18.78
N TYR A 186 -5.34 10.25 17.46
CA TYR A 186 -4.18 10.40 16.58
C TYR A 186 -3.25 11.55 16.99
N PRO A 187 -3.74 12.78 17.26
CA PRO A 187 -2.88 13.89 17.71
C PRO A 187 -2.01 13.57 18.92
N THR A 188 -2.55 12.81 19.89
CA THR A 188 -1.85 12.48 21.13
C THR A 188 -0.98 11.22 21.00
N THR A 189 -1.40 10.23 20.22
CA THR A 189 -0.82 8.88 20.24
C THR A 189 -0.11 8.47 18.96
N ARG A 190 -0.01 9.34 17.95
CA ARG A 190 0.74 9.05 16.71
C ARG A 190 2.17 8.56 16.93
N TRP A 191 2.85 9.03 17.98
CA TRP A 191 4.22 8.61 18.28
C TRP A 191 4.32 7.12 18.68
N LEU A 192 3.24 6.50 19.15
CA LEU A 192 3.19 5.06 19.37
C LEU A 192 3.17 4.30 18.05
N VAL A 193 2.43 4.80 17.06
CA VAL A 193 2.35 4.20 15.72
C VAL A 193 3.66 4.31 14.97
N GLU A 194 4.31 5.48 15.03
CA GLU A 194 5.61 5.76 14.38
C GLU A 194 6.80 5.10 15.10
N GLY A 195 6.62 4.65 16.34
CA GLY A 195 7.70 4.12 17.17
C GLY A 195 7.69 2.60 17.38
N LEU A 196 6.59 1.92 17.04
CA LEU A 196 6.39 0.47 17.16
C LEU A 196 6.59 -0.21 15.80
#